data_AF-A0A3N5P8X7-F1
#
_entry.id   AF-A0A3N5P8X7-F1
#
_cell.length_a   1.000
_cell.length_b   1.000
_cell.length_c   1.000
_cell.angle_alpha   90.00
_cell.angle_beta   90.00
_cell.angle_gamma   90.00
#
_symmetry.space_group_name_H-M   'P 1'
#
loop_
_entity.id
_entity.type
_entity.pdbx_description
1 polymer ?
#
loop_
_entity_poly.entity_id
_entity_poly.type
_entity_poly.pdbx_seq_one_letter_code
_entity_poly.pdbx_strand_id
1 'polypeptide(L)'
;MRRGRRRLRPWSSLSRPRSRGLRWSSAASRRAAGRTSIGCAAAPTALCVRRREVNAMKVTIHPAVFLSGALVFCALWLWWQPVQPSIETATSAQRRSAQPARASIKLEAAILERYVGHYEGRADFTVDLSMKDGRLYAQSPATVPFEMLATSEIDFFLKESPDVGVKFRLDGRGAVIGFDATTPYGPLSVDRAR
;
A
#
# COMPACT_ATOMS: atom_id res chain seq x y z
N MET A 1 36.09 41.85 43.61
CA MET A 1 34.74 42.41 43.83
C MET A 1 34.25 43.13 42.57
N ARG A 2 33.29 42.56 41.82
CA ARG A 2 32.36 43.33 40.96
C ARG A 2 31.18 42.42 40.59
N ARG A 3 30.02 42.76 41.13
CA ARG A 3 28.73 42.07 40.94
C ARG A 3 28.17 42.41 39.55
N GLY A 4 27.73 41.41 38.80
CA GLY A 4 27.02 41.58 37.53
C GLY A 4 25.76 40.73 37.48
N ARG A 5 24.72 41.16 38.21
CA ARG A 5 23.36 40.62 38.06
C ARG A 5 22.78 41.09 36.72
N ARG A 6 22.39 40.18 35.83
CA ARG A 6 21.44 40.50 34.75
C ARG A 6 20.15 39.70 34.93
N ARG A 7 19.07 40.47 34.82
CA ARG A 7 17.70 40.22 35.22
C ARG A 7 17.05 39.12 34.39
N LEU A 8 16.33 38.25 35.10
CA LEU A 8 15.24 37.43 34.57
C LEU A 8 14.14 38.36 34.04
N ARG A 9 13.62 38.09 32.83
CA ARG A 9 12.38 38.70 32.32
C ARG A 9 11.23 37.70 32.44
N PRO A 10 10.06 38.09 32.95
CA PRO A 10 8.92 37.21 33.12
C PRO A 10 7.96 37.21 31.92
N TRP A 11 7.12 36.19 31.99
CA TRP A 11 5.95 35.75 31.22
C TRP A 11 4.95 36.83 30.77
N SER A 12 4.49 36.74 29.52
CA SER A 12 3.19 37.20 28.97
C SER A 12 3.22 36.94 27.46
N SER A 13 2.21 36.51 26.71
CA SER A 13 0.83 36.08 26.91
C SER A 13 0.29 35.71 25.51
N LEU A 14 -0.62 34.72 25.44
CA LEU A 14 -1.66 34.49 24.42
C LEU A 14 -1.46 34.99 22.96
N SER A 15 -1.55 34.04 22.02
CA SER A 15 -2.49 34.15 20.89
C SER A 15 -2.67 32.82 20.15
N ARG A 16 -3.85 32.20 20.30
CA ARG A 16 -4.42 31.20 19.38
C ARG A 16 -4.75 31.87 18.04
N PRO A 17 -4.79 31.12 16.92
CA PRO A 17 -6.03 31.18 16.14
C PRO A 17 -6.49 29.87 15.48
N ARG A 18 -7.81 29.70 15.56
CA ARG A 18 -8.77 29.26 14.52
C ARG A 18 -8.54 27.93 13.78
N SER A 19 -9.28 26.94 14.25
CA SER A 19 -9.90 25.90 13.42
C SER A 19 -10.85 26.51 12.36
N ARG A 20 -10.69 26.10 11.10
CA ARG A 20 -11.71 26.26 10.05
C ARG A 20 -12.04 24.89 9.51
N GLY A 21 -13.24 24.42 9.82
CA GLY A 21 -13.82 23.20 9.27
C GLY A 21 -14.09 23.35 7.78
N LEU A 22 -13.78 22.28 7.04
CA LEU A 22 -14.23 22.11 5.67
C LEU A 22 -15.38 21.11 5.66
N ARG A 23 -16.47 21.64 5.13
CA ARG A 23 -17.84 21.18 5.10
C ARG A 23 -17.98 20.11 4.01
N TRP A 24 -18.40 18.90 4.38
CA TRP A 24 -18.87 17.89 3.44
C TRP A 24 -20.14 18.41 2.75
N SER A 25 -20.16 18.40 1.43
CA SER A 25 -21.34 18.73 0.63
C SER A 25 -21.74 17.49 -0.16
N SER A 26 -22.78 16.81 0.32
CA SER A 26 -23.56 15.80 -0.40
C SER A 26 -24.60 16.52 -1.26
N ALA A 27 -24.53 16.36 -2.58
CA ALA A 27 -25.54 16.85 -3.50
C ALA A 27 -26.27 15.66 -4.14
N ALA A 28 -27.44 15.34 -3.61
CA ALA A 28 -28.46 14.55 -4.26
C ALA A 28 -29.16 15.42 -5.33
N SER A 29 -29.33 14.90 -6.55
CA SER A 29 -30.25 15.49 -7.53
C SER A 29 -31.36 14.49 -7.85
N ARG A 30 -32.59 14.96 -7.68
CA ARG A 30 -33.84 14.26 -7.98
C ARG A 30 -34.66 15.15 -8.91
N ARG A 31 -35.33 14.50 -9.87
CA ARG A 31 -36.51 14.92 -10.66
C ARG A 31 -36.30 15.98 -11.75
N ALA A 32 -36.79 15.65 -12.95
CA ALA A 32 -37.91 16.38 -13.55
C ALA A 32 -38.60 15.51 -14.61
N ALA A 33 -39.91 15.34 -14.45
CA ALA A 33 -40.83 14.89 -15.48
C ALA A 33 -41.26 16.12 -16.31
N GLY A 34 -41.45 15.94 -17.61
CA GLY A 34 -41.96 16.95 -18.53
C GLY A 34 -42.84 16.31 -19.60
N ARG A 35 -44.13 16.60 -19.50
CA ARG A 35 -45.27 16.21 -20.34
C ARG A 35 -45.38 17.22 -21.49
N THR A 36 -45.83 16.80 -22.69
CA THR A 36 -47.09 17.23 -23.37
C THR A 36 -47.02 17.21 -24.91
N SER A 37 -48.14 16.70 -25.48
CA SER A 37 -48.82 16.95 -26.78
C SER A 37 -48.01 16.75 -28.08
N ILE A 38 -48.55 16.27 -29.19
CA ILE A 38 -49.72 16.69 -30.01
C ILE A 38 -50.12 15.47 -30.89
N GLY A 39 -51.40 15.12 -31.05
CA GLY A 39 -52.14 15.43 -32.29
C GLY A 39 -52.75 14.19 -32.95
N CYS A 40 -53.97 14.33 -33.46
CA CYS A 40 -54.84 13.30 -34.01
C CYS A 40 -54.47 12.84 -35.45
N ALA A 41 -54.83 11.59 -35.73
CA ALA A 41 -55.39 11.02 -36.97
C ALA A 41 -54.81 11.42 -38.35
N ALA A 42 -54.14 10.45 -39.00
CA ALA A 42 -54.38 10.08 -40.40
C ALA A 42 -53.59 8.80 -40.74
N ALA A 43 -54.27 7.76 -41.19
CA ALA A 43 -53.70 6.70 -42.03
C ALA A 43 -54.18 6.96 -43.48
N PRO A 44 -53.70 6.26 -44.53
CA PRO A 44 -52.60 5.28 -44.63
C PRO A 44 -51.64 5.57 -45.80
N THR A 45 -50.41 5.04 -45.78
CA THR A 45 -49.69 4.73 -47.03
C THR A 45 -48.88 3.47 -46.83
N ALA A 46 -49.24 2.45 -47.61
CA ALA A 46 -48.63 1.15 -47.66
C ALA A 46 -47.17 1.25 -48.15
N LEU A 47 -46.22 0.95 -47.26
CA LEU A 47 -44.91 0.47 -47.68
C LEU A 47 -44.90 -1.05 -47.50
N CYS A 48 -44.89 -1.72 -48.65
CA CYS A 48 -44.77 -3.16 -48.77
C CYS A 48 -43.37 -3.59 -48.27
N VAL A 49 -43.26 -3.85 -46.97
CA VAL A 49 -42.11 -4.60 -46.43
C VAL A 49 -42.49 -6.08 -46.52
N ARG A 50 -41.91 -6.73 -47.53
CA ARG A 50 -41.95 -8.17 -47.74
C ARG A 50 -41.40 -8.85 -46.48
N ARG A 51 -42.29 -9.23 -45.56
CA ARG A 51 -41.95 -9.95 -44.35
C ARG A 51 -41.45 -11.33 -44.76
N ARG A 52 -40.14 -11.56 -44.64
CA ARG A 52 -39.57 -12.90 -44.75
C ARG A 52 -40.30 -13.78 -43.74
N GLU A 53 -41.05 -14.73 -44.27
CA GLU A 53 -41.67 -15.80 -43.53
C GLU A 53 -40.54 -16.65 -42.94
N VAL A 54 -40.18 -16.36 -41.69
CA VAL A 54 -39.24 -17.21 -40.96
C VAL A 54 -40.06 -18.41 -40.53
N ASN A 55 -39.91 -19.52 -41.25
CA ASN A 55 -40.47 -20.81 -40.87
C ASN A 55 -40.14 -21.07 -39.40
N ALA A 56 -41.17 -21.01 -38.55
CA ALA A 56 -41.08 -21.39 -37.15
C ALA A 56 -40.92 -22.91 -37.09
N MET A 57 -39.68 -23.38 -37.24
CA MET A 57 -39.35 -24.77 -37.07
C MET A 57 -39.46 -25.09 -35.58
N LYS A 58 -40.54 -25.76 -35.21
CA LYS A 58 -40.88 -26.13 -33.84
C LYS A 58 -39.92 -27.25 -33.40
N VAL A 59 -38.74 -26.88 -32.90
CA VAL A 59 -37.77 -27.84 -32.37
C VAL A 59 -38.24 -28.28 -30.98
N THR A 60 -38.94 -29.42 -30.91
CA THR A 60 -39.25 -30.09 -29.65
C THR A 60 -38.02 -30.84 -29.17
N ILE A 61 -37.18 -30.17 -28.38
CA ILE A 61 -36.04 -30.80 -27.71
C ILE A 61 -36.58 -31.54 -26.47
N HIS A 62 -36.58 -32.88 -26.52
CA HIS A 62 -36.97 -33.70 -25.38
C HIS A 62 -36.01 -33.48 -24.19
N PRO A 63 -36.50 -33.32 -22.94
CA PRO A 63 -35.65 -32.96 -21.78
C PRO A 63 -34.55 -33.99 -21.48
N ALA A 64 -34.72 -35.25 -21.88
CA ALA A 64 -33.72 -36.29 -21.75
C ALA A 64 -32.46 -36.07 -22.62
N VAL A 65 -32.59 -35.36 -23.75
CA VAL A 65 -31.48 -35.07 -24.67
C VAL A 65 -30.61 -33.91 -24.16
N PHE A 66 -31.19 -33.01 -23.36
CA PHE A 66 -30.46 -31.89 -22.75
C PHE A 66 -29.55 -32.33 -21.60
N LEU A 67 -30.02 -33.28 -20.80
CA LEU A 67 -29.25 -33.84 -19.67
C LEU A 67 -28.06 -34.67 -20.13
N SER A 68 -28.22 -35.47 -21.19
CA SER A 68 -27.13 -36.27 -21.75
C SER A 68 -26.06 -35.40 -22.42
N GLY A 69 -26.46 -34.37 -23.18
CA GLY A 69 -25.52 -33.41 -23.77
C GLY A 69 -24.70 -32.64 -22.74
N ALA A 70 -25.33 -32.20 -21.64
CA ALA A 70 -24.65 -31.51 -20.55
C ALA A 70 -23.63 -32.41 -19.83
N LEU A 71 -23.95 -33.68 -19.58
CA LEU A 71 -23.03 -34.63 -18.94
C LEU A 71 -21.82 -34.96 -19.83
N VAL A 72 -22.02 -35.15 -21.14
CA VAL A 72 -20.93 -35.40 -22.08
C VAL A 72 -20.02 -34.17 -22.20
N PHE A 73 -20.59 -32.96 -22.28
CA PHE A 73 -19.80 -31.73 -22.34
C PHE A 73 -19.04 -31.48 -21.03
N CYS A 74 -19.63 -31.78 -19.87
CA CYS A 74 -18.97 -31.65 -18.58
C CYS A 74 -17.83 -32.68 -18.42
N ALA A 75 -18.03 -33.93 -18.85
CA ALA A 75 -16.98 -34.95 -18.85
C ALA A 75 -15.82 -34.58 -19.80
N LEU A 76 -16.15 -34.08 -21.00
CA LEU A 76 -15.15 -33.62 -21.97
C LEU A 76 -14.40 -32.37 -21.47
N TRP A 77 -15.10 -31.46 -20.79
CA TRP A 77 -14.52 -30.26 -20.17
C TRP A 77 -13.63 -30.59 -18.97
N LEU A 78 -14.05 -31.54 -18.13
CA LEU A 78 -13.24 -32.05 -17.02
C LEU A 78 -11.99 -32.79 -17.51
N TRP A 79 -12.09 -33.51 -18.63
CA TRP A 79 -10.93 -34.20 -19.20
C TRP A 79 -9.95 -33.25 -19.91
N TRP A 80 -10.42 -32.08 -20.34
CA TRP A 80 -9.59 -30.98 -20.83
C TRP A 80 -9.21 -29.97 -19.73
N GLN A 81 -9.40 -30.30 -18.45
CA GLN A 81 -8.80 -29.46 -17.42
C GLN A 81 -7.29 -29.71 -17.42
N PRO A 82 -6.44 -28.71 -17.76
CA PRO A 82 -5.03 -28.82 -17.46
C PRO A 82 -4.93 -29.03 -15.94
N VAL A 83 -4.23 -30.09 -15.53
CA VAL A 83 -3.86 -30.31 -14.14
C VAL A 83 -3.39 -28.96 -13.59
N GLN A 84 -4.14 -28.41 -12.62
CA GLN A 84 -3.73 -27.19 -11.96
C GLN A 84 -2.43 -27.54 -11.23
N PRO A 85 -1.27 -27.01 -11.63
CA PRO A 85 -0.09 -27.15 -10.81
C PRO A 85 -0.45 -26.50 -9.48
N SER A 86 -0.45 -27.30 -8.41
CA SER A 86 -0.66 -26.82 -7.06
C SER A 86 0.21 -25.58 -6.86
N ILE A 87 -0.42 -24.49 -6.39
CA ILE A 87 0.19 -23.16 -6.21
C ILE A 87 1.35 -23.17 -5.19
N GLU A 88 1.71 -24.33 -4.68
CA GLU A 88 2.84 -24.57 -3.78
C GLU A 88 4.19 -24.45 -4.50
N THR A 89 4.26 -24.65 -5.83
CA THR A 89 5.55 -24.71 -6.55
C THR A 89 5.96 -23.40 -7.24
N ALA A 90 5.07 -22.40 -7.37
CA ALA A 90 5.38 -21.15 -8.09
C ALA A 90 6.02 -20.05 -7.22
N THR A 91 5.94 -20.15 -5.89
CA THR A 91 6.50 -19.11 -4.99
C THR A 91 7.99 -19.29 -4.72
N SER A 92 8.53 -20.50 -4.87
CA SER A 92 9.91 -20.84 -4.49
C SER A 92 10.92 -20.65 -5.63
N ALA A 93 10.53 -20.78 -6.90
CA ALA A 93 11.46 -20.61 -8.03
C ALA A 93 11.68 -19.14 -8.42
N GLN A 94 10.67 -18.27 -8.29
CA GLN A 94 10.77 -16.86 -8.71
C GLN A 94 11.50 -15.96 -7.70
N ARG A 95 11.58 -16.35 -6.41
CA ARG A 95 12.31 -15.62 -5.36
C ARG A 95 13.83 -15.68 -5.47
N ARG A 96 14.36 -16.46 -6.41
CA ARG A 96 15.79 -16.50 -6.73
C ARG A 96 16.12 -15.68 -7.98
N SER A 97 15.25 -14.76 -8.37
CA SER A 97 15.70 -13.66 -9.23
C SER A 97 16.78 -12.92 -8.45
N ALA A 98 18.00 -13.03 -8.94
CA ALA A 98 19.20 -12.48 -8.34
C ALA A 98 19.09 -10.95 -8.33
N GLN A 99 18.40 -10.40 -7.33
CA GLN A 99 18.63 -9.01 -6.96
C GLN A 99 20.11 -8.92 -6.60
N PRO A 100 20.86 -8.00 -7.24
CA PRO A 100 22.27 -7.85 -6.93
C PRO A 100 22.40 -7.63 -5.42
N ALA A 101 23.17 -8.50 -4.77
CA ALA A 101 23.39 -8.41 -3.34
C ALA A 101 23.88 -7.00 -3.02
N ARG A 102 23.12 -6.28 -2.18
CA ARG A 102 23.44 -4.90 -1.85
C ARG A 102 24.81 -4.85 -1.19
N ALA A 103 25.72 -4.06 -1.76
CA ALA A 103 27.05 -3.88 -1.19
C ALA A 103 26.92 -3.27 0.21
N SER A 104 27.65 -3.84 1.16
CA SER A 104 27.77 -3.31 2.52
C SER A 104 29.19 -2.86 2.80
N ILE A 105 29.31 -1.82 3.62
CA ILE A 105 30.56 -1.29 4.13
C ILE A 105 30.62 -1.51 5.64
N LYS A 106 31.82 -1.71 6.17
CA LYS A 106 32.04 -1.74 7.61
C LYS A 106 32.31 -0.32 8.10
N LEU A 107 31.45 0.18 8.99
CA LEU A 107 31.64 1.47 9.66
C LEU A 107 32.41 1.28 10.97
N GLU A 108 33.14 2.32 11.36
CA GLU A 108 33.81 2.39 12.66
C GLU A 108 32.78 2.43 13.81
N ALA A 109 33.09 1.81 14.94
CA ALA A 109 32.18 1.71 16.08
C ALA A 109 31.73 3.09 16.59
N ALA A 110 32.64 4.06 16.65
CA ALA A 110 32.34 5.44 17.05
C ALA A 110 31.29 6.12 16.16
N ILE A 111 31.19 5.72 14.89
CA ILE A 111 30.16 6.21 13.98
C ILE A 111 28.81 5.57 14.32
N LEU A 112 28.80 4.25 14.52
CA LEU A 112 27.60 3.48 14.83
C LEU A 112 26.95 3.89 16.15
N GLU A 113 27.76 4.22 17.16
CA GLU A 113 27.29 4.71 18.47
C GLU A 113 26.37 5.94 18.35
N ARG A 114 26.55 6.79 17.33
CA ARG A 114 25.72 7.99 17.12
C ARG A 114 24.25 7.66 16.84
N TYR A 115 23.99 6.48 16.27
CA TYR A 115 22.66 6.00 15.91
C TYR A 115 21.94 5.27 17.04
N VAL A 116 22.64 4.84 18.08
CA VAL A 116 22.04 4.12 19.23
C VAL A 116 21.03 5.00 19.94
N GLY A 117 19.85 4.46 20.22
CA GLY A 117 18.77 5.19 20.91
C GLY A 117 17.38 4.64 20.63
N HIS A 118 16.39 5.31 21.21
CA HIS A 118 14.98 5.02 21.03
C HIS A 118 14.38 5.87 19.92
N TYR A 119 13.55 5.27 19.08
CA TYR A 119 12.90 5.90 17.95
C TYR A 119 11.41 5.61 17.96
N GLU A 120 10.63 6.66 17.73
CA GLU A 120 9.17 6.62 17.76
C GLU A 120 8.61 7.08 16.40
N GLY A 121 7.77 6.23 15.83
CA GLY A 121 7.08 6.45 14.58
C GLY A 121 5.59 6.69 14.79
N ARG A 122 4.84 6.68 13.69
CA ARG A 122 3.38 6.76 13.73
C ARG A 122 2.78 5.39 14.09
N ALA A 123 1.56 5.40 14.62
CA ALA A 123 0.77 4.19 14.92
C ALA A 123 1.46 3.22 15.90
N ASP A 124 1.98 3.76 17.01
CA ASP A 124 2.62 3.02 18.11
C ASP A 124 3.85 2.19 17.69
N PHE A 125 4.42 2.51 16.53
CA PHE A 125 5.66 1.90 16.06
C PHE A 125 6.85 2.47 16.83
N THR A 126 7.51 1.64 17.62
CA THR A 126 8.74 1.99 18.33
C THR A 126 9.88 1.07 17.91
N VAL A 127 11.08 1.63 17.83
CA VAL A 127 12.30 0.90 17.48
C VAL A 127 13.43 1.32 18.39
N ASP A 128 14.03 0.34 19.04
CA ASP A 128 15.28 0.49 19.78
C ASP A 128 16.46 0.11 18.89
N LEU A 129 17.37 1.06 18.68
CA LEU A 129 18.65 0.79 18.05
C LEU A 129 19.71 0.58 19.12
N SER A 130 20.37 -0.57 19.09
CA SER A 130 21.43 -0.95 20.03
C SER A 130 22.68 -1.40 19.29
N MET A 131 23.85 -1.23 19.91
CA MET A 131 25.11 -1.73 19.36
C MET A 131 25.57 -2.96 20.14
N LYS A 132 25.94 -4.02 19.43
CA LYS A 132 26.52 -5.23 20.02
C LYS A 132 27.63 -5.75 19.12
N ASP A 133 28.79 -6.09 19.69
CA ASP A 133 29.95 -6.63 18.97
C ASP A 133 30.38 -5.77 17.74
N GLY A 134 30.25 -4.43 17.86
CA GLY A 134 30.56 -3.48 16.79
C GLY A 134 29.58 -3.51 15.61
N ARG A 135 28.37 -4.04 15.81
CA ARG A 135 27.28 -4.10 14.82
C ARG A 135 26.05 -3.40 15.38
N LEU A 136 25.27 -2.79 14.49
CA LEU A 136 24.03 -2.10 14.85
C LEU A 136 22.86 -3.06 14.71
N TYR A 137 22.01 -3.10 15.72
CA TYR A 137 20.82 -3.93 15.77
C TYR A 137 19.58 -3.07 15.96
N ALA A 138 18.51 -3.38 15.22
CA ALA A 138 17.20 -2.78 15.39
C ALA A 138 16.24 -3.77 16.03
N GLN A 139 15.54 -3.33 17.08
CA GLN A 139 14.54 -4.14 17.78
C GLN A 139 13.23 -3.37 17.89
N SER A 140 12.14 -3.99 17.43
CA SER A 140 10.77 -3.54 17.68
C SER A 140 10.12 -4.38 18.79
N PRO A 141 9.06 -3.88 19.44
CA PRO A 141 8.28 -4.67 20.40
C PRO A 141 7.86 -6.01 19.80
N ALA A 142 7.93 -7.08 20.61
CA ALA A 142 7.55 -8.44 20.24
C ALA A 142 8.34 -9.04 19.05
N THR A 143 9.47 -8.46 18.65
CA THR A 143 10.29 -8.97 17.53
C THR A 143 11.72 -9.24 17.99
N VAL A 144 12.38 -10.20 17.33
CA VAL A 144 13.81 -10.45 17.51
C VAL A 144 14.63 -9.28 16.95
N PRO A 145 15.81 -8.97 17.52
CA PRO A 145 16.68 -7.94 16.96
C PRO A 145 17.21 -8.34 15.58
N PHE A 146 17.17 -7.40 14.63
CA PHE A 146 17.73 -7.57 13.28
C PHE A 146 19.05 -6.85 13.14
N GLU A 147 20.01 -7.45 12.43
CA GLU A 147 21.29 -6.81 12.14
C GLU A 147 21.13 -5.81 10.99
N MET A 148 21.56 -4.57 11.22
CA MET A 148 21.60 -3.52 10.22
C MET A 148 22.98 -3.45 9.57
N LEU A 149 23.01 -3.48 8.23
CA LEU A 149 24.22 -3.32 7.44
C LEU A 149 24.25 -1.95 6.78
N ALA A 150 25.39 -1.27 6.86
CA ALA A 150 25.59 0.03 6.25
C ALA A 150 25.91 -0.11 4.76
N THR A 151 25.26 0.67 3.91
CA THR A 151 25.70 0.93 2.52
C THR A 151 26.48 2.23 2.43
N SER A 152 26.16 3.22 3.27
CA SER A 152 26.86 4.49 3.42
C SER A 152 26.88 4.88 4.90
N GLU A 153 27.42 6.05 5.26
CA GLU A 153 27.37 6.53 6.65
C GLU A 153 25.94 6.70 7.18
N ILE A 154 24.98 7.01 6.31
CA ILE A 154 23.58 7.31 6.70
C ILE A 154 22.56 6.35 6.07
N ASP A 155 22.95 5.52 5.10
CA ASP A 155 22.09 4.57 4.43
C ASP A 155 22.40 3.14 4.89
N PHE A 156 21.37 2.44 5.35
CA PHE A 156 21.44 1.10 5.92
C PHE A 156 20.36 0.21 5.30
N PHE A 157 20.49 -1.09 5.50
CA PHE A 157 19.48 -2.09 5.16
C PHE A 157 19.52 -3.25 6.16
N LEU A 158 18.43 -4.02 6.25
CA LEU A 158 18.37 -5.19 7.14
C LEU A 158 19.04 -6.39 6.48
N LYS A 159 19.87 -7.12 7.23
CA LYS A 159 20.58 -8.30 6.73
C LYS A 159 19.62 -9.42 6.28
N GLU A 160 18.57 -9.66 7.06
CA GLU A 160 17.57 -10.68 6.78
C GLU A 160 16.55 -10.25 5.71
N SER A 161 16.46 -8.94 5.43
CA SER A 161 15.49 -8.36 4.49
C SER A 161 16.11 -7.17 3.74
N PRO A 162 16.96 -7.44 2.73
CA PRO A 162 17.72 -6.40 2.03
C PRO A 162 16.85 -5.42 1.22
N ASP A 163 15.58 -5.75 1.01
CA ASP A 163 14.58 -4.88 0.39
C ASP A 163 14.15 -3.72 1.32
N VAL A 164 14.38 -3.86 2.63
CA VAL A 164 14.09 -2.80 3.61
C VAL A 164 15.29 -1.85 3.69
N GLY A 165 15.12 -0.64 3.14
CA GLY A 165 16.11 0.43 3.23
C GLY A 165 15.82 1.35 4.42
N VAL A 166 16.86 1.78 5.13
CA VAL A 166 16.79 2.75 6.23
C VAL A 166 17.75 3.89 5.93
N LYS A 167 17.26 5.13 5.96
CA LYS A 167 18.06 6.33 5.73
C LYS A 167 17.96 7.27 6.91
N PHE A 168 19.07 7.50 7.60
CA PHE A 168 19.12 8.40 8.75
C PHE A 168 19.05 9.87 8.31
N ARG A 169 18.29 10.64 9.08
CA ARG A 169 18.19 12.10 8.97
C ARG A 169 19.06 12.72 10.05
N LEU A 170 19.91 13.65 9.64
CA LEU A 170 20.79 14.43 10.51
C LEU A 170 20.33 15.89 10.56
N ASP A 171 20.58 16.57 11.67
CA ASP A 171 20.42 18.02 11.77
C ASP A 171 21.62 18.78 11.20
N GLY A 172 21.58 20.12 11.24
CA GLY A 172 22.69 20.98 10.78
C GLY A 172 23.97 20.89 11.61
N ARG A 173 23.99 20.13 12.71
CA ARG A 173 25.16 19.85 13.56
C ARG A 173 25.64 18.40 13.42
N GLY A 174 24.99 17.59 12.57
CA GLY A 174 25.30 16.17 12.38
C GLY A 174 24.71 15.26 13.45
N ALA A 175 23.77 15.73 14.27
CA ALA A 175 23.05 14.88 15.23
C ALA A 175 21.89 14.14 14.55
N VAL A 176 21.73 12.86 14.88
CA VAL A 176 20.65 12.02 14.34
C VAL A 176 19.31 12.45 14.94
N ILE A 177 18.38 12.89 14.08
CA ILE A 177 17.04 13.33 14.47
C ILE A 177 15.96 12.28 14.19
N GLY A 178 16.28 11.27 13.38
CA GLY A 178 15.34 10.22 12.99
C GLY A 178 15.84 9.45 11.77
N PHE A 179 14.97 8.63 11.18
CA PHE A 179 15.24 7.96 9.91
C PHE A 179 13.96 7.80 9.09
N ASP A 180 14.15 7.57 7.79
CA ASP A 180 13.10 7.17 6.86
C ASP A 180 13.38 5.73 6.42
N ALA A 181 12.39 4.86 6.52
CA ALA A 181 12.46 3.46 6.13
C ALA A 181 11.56 3.19 4.92
N THR A 182 12.11 2.55 3.89
CA THR A 182 11.35 2.03 2.75
C THR A 182 11.04 0.57 3.02
N THR A 183 9.79 0.27 3.34
CA THR A 183 9.32 -1.11 3.59
C THR A 183 8.44 -1.60 2.43
N PRO A 184 8.21 -2.91 2.29
CA PRO A 184 7.22 -3.44 1.34
C PRO A 184 5.80 -2.92 1.57
N TYR A 185 5.50 -2.41 2.76
CA TYR A 185 4.20 -1.84 3.14
C TYR A 185 4.11 -0.33 2.87
N GLY A 186 5.21 0.29 2.40
CA GLY A 186 5.30 1.71 2.12
C GLY A 186 6.43 2.41 2.89
N PRO A 187 6.64 3.72 2.62
CA PRO A 187 7.60 4.53 3.35
C PRO A 187 7.09 4.82 4.77
N LEU A 188 8.01 4.80 5.72
CA LEU A 188 7.77 5.10 7.13
C LEU A 188 8.81 6.13 7.59
N SER A 189 8.37 7.20 8.24
CA SER A 189 9.26 8.15 8.90
C SER A 189 9.17 7.96 10.42
N VAL A 190 10.32 7.89 11.05
CA VAL A 190 10.49 7.66 12.49
C VAL A 190 11.40 8.76 13.03
N ASP A 191 11.01 9.37 14.15
CA ASP A 191 11.79 10.41 14.81
C ASP A 191 12.50 9.82 16.04
N ARG A 192 13.67 10.38 16.38
CA ARG A 192 14.38 9.98 17.60
C ARG A 192 13.62 10.51 18.81
N ALA A 193 13.35 9.64 19.78
CA ALA A 193 12.76 10.05 21.05
C ALA A 193 13.69 11.02 21.79
N ARG A 194 13.10 12.00 22.47
CA ARG A 194 13.85 13.05 23.20
C ARG A 194 14.40 12.58 24.52
#